data_AF-A0A914ZAN6-F1
#
_entry.id   AF-A0A914ZAN6-F1
#
_cell.length_a   1.000
_cell.length_b   1.000
_cell.length_c   1.000
_cell.angle_alpha   90.00
_cell.angle_beta   90.00
_cell.angle_gamma   90.00
#
_symmetry.space_group_name_H-M   'P 1'
#
loop_
_entity.id
_entity.type
_entity.pdbx_description
1 polymer ?
#
loop_
_entity_poly.entity_id
_entity_poly.type
_entity_poly.pdbx_seq_one_letter_code
_entity_poly.pdbx_strand_id
1 'polypeptide(L)'
;MDIIVAPDISDATVDMFDTLVKSYLKDYILIGGKMTVKPHKLLHYKKIMKEMGPLRHLDTFRNEAKHHHFKQYAHVNRCFKNLQTTLADKNELMFAYTLMQMKAPDYLEMSRKTRSFGKFKKGLAVVYGRDPVTREPMFGAIFNYDVNNDRLSLKILILEEFDDDSYCYIVTETENVTDVFTASLLCPEPIAIYRKSRNYIRMPYLLP
;
A
#
# COMPACT_ATOMS: atom_id res chain seq x y z
N MET A 1 15.86 19.37 7.27
CA MET A 1 14.63 18.56 7.54
C MET A 1 14.37 17.56 6.42
N ASP A 2 15.29 17.44 5.46
CA ASP A 2 14.98 16.92 4.14
C ASP A 2 14.95 15.38 4.09
N ILE A 3 15.66 14.70 5.00
CA ILE A 3 15.72 13.23 5.03
C ILE A 3 14.38 12.60 5.46
N ILE A 4 13.67 13.21 6.42
CA ILE A 4 12.41 12.64 6.95
C ILE A 4 11.26 12.76 5.92
N VAL A 5 11.27 13.84 5.14
CA VAL A 5 10.24 14.16 4.14
C VAL A 5 10.62 13.65 2.74
N ALA A 6 11.80 13.02 2.61
CA ALA A 6 12.25 12.48 1.34
C ALA A 6 11.26 11.42 0.81
N PRO A 7 10.90 11.46 -0.49
CA PRO A 7 10.04 10.45 -1.10
C PRO A 7 10.74 9.10 -1.28
N ASP A 8 12.08 9.10 -1.30
CA ASP A 8 12.92 7.93 -1.45
C ASP A 8 14.16 8.04 -0.56
N ILE A 9 14.67 6.91 -0.08
CA ILE A 9 15.79 6.84 0.87
C ILE A 9 16.79 5.74 0.46
N SER A 10 18.08 6.02 0.59
CA SER A 10 19.14 5.02 0.43
C SER A 10 19.72 4.61 1.79
N ASP A 11 20.33 3.43 1.88
CA ASP A 11 20.92 2.96 3.14
C ASP A 11 21.96 3.93 3.71
N ALA A 12 22.75 4.57 2.86
CA ALA A 12 23.72 5.60 3.27
C ALA A 12 23.03 6.80 3.93
N THR A 13 21.90 7.25 3.40
CA THR A 13 21.12 8.35 3.99
C THR A 13 20.48 7.94 5.32
N VAL A 14 20.09 6.68 5.48
CA VAL A 14 19.54 6.14 6.73
C VAL A 14 20.61 6.07 7.82
N ASP A 15 21.83 5.65 7.49
CA ASP A 15 22.94 5.60 8.44
C ASP A 15 23.45 7.02 8.79
N MET A 16 23.41 7.96 7.83
CA MET A 16 23.65 9.38 8.10
C MET A 16 22.60 9.94 9.07
N PHE A 17 21.33 9.65 8.86
CA PHE A 17 20.24 10.06 9.75
C PHE A 17 20.42 9.54 11.17
N ASP A 18 20.80 8.27 11.35
CA ASP A 18 21.07 7.67 12.66
C ASP A 18 22.20 8.40 13.40
N THR A 19 23.27 8.75 12.69
CA THR A 19 24.38 9.54 13.23
C THR A 19 23.92 10.92 13.71
N LEU A 20 23.12 11.61 12.89
CA LEU A 20 22.57 12.93 13.22
C LEU A 20 21.64 12.88 14.43
N VAL A 21 20.74 11.89 14.50
CA VAL A 21 19.84 11.69 15.64
C VAL A 21 20.63 11.43 16.91
N LYS A 22 21.66 10.59 16.87
CA LYS A 22 22.51 10.30 18.04
C LYS A 22 23.26 11.55 18.52
N SER A 23 23.79 12.35 17.61
CA SER A 23 24.43 13.63 17.97
C SER A 23 23.43 14.58 18.63
N TYR A 24 22.28 14.78 17.97
CA TYR A 24 21.20 15.63 18.48
C TYR A 24 20.74 15.21 19.88
N LEU A 25 20.54 13.91 20.12
CA LEU A 25 20.07 13.42 21.41
C LEU A 25 21.12 13.63 22.52
N LYS A 26 22.42 13.52 22.20
CA LYS A 26 23.49 13.83 23.15
C LYS A 26 23.47 15.30 23.53
N ASP A 27 23.39 16.20 22.54
CA ASP A 27 23.36 17.65 22.76
C ASP A 27 22.09 18.07 23.53
N TYR A 28 20.96 17.46 23.19
CA TYR A 28 19.68 17.71 23.87
C TYR A 28 19.74 17.32 25.36
N ILE A 29 20.36 16.19 25.71
CA ILE A 29 20.55 15.80 27.12
C ILE A 29 21.53 16.75 27.81
N LEU A 30 22.61 17.15 27.14
CA LEU A 30 23.62 18.05 27.69
C LEU A 30 23.05 19.42 28.10
N ILE A 31 22.10 19.95 27.31
CA ILE A 31 21.43 21.23 27.58
C ILE A 31 20.35 21.09 28.70
N GLY A 32 20.16 19.89 29.25
CA GLY A 32 19.20 19.60 30.32
C GLY A 32 17.85 19.06 29.82
N GLY A 33 17.75 18.67 28.56
CA GLY A 33 16.59 18.00 27.99
C GLY A 33 16.39 16.62 28.61
N LYS A 34 15.14 16.31 29.00
CA LYS A 34 14.77 14.97 29.50
C LYS A 34 14.42 14.05 28.34
N MET A 35 14.88 12.79 28.43
CA MET A 35 14.55 11.73 27.47
C MET A 35 13.08 11.33 27.58
N THR A 36 12.20 12.12 26.96
CA THR A 36 10.77 11.79 26.87
C THR A 36 10.52 10.81 25.73
N VAL A 37 9.28 10.33 25.62
CA VAL A 37 8.87 9.35 24.60
C VAL A 37 9.18 9.83 23.18
N LYS A 38 9.04 11.14 22.90
CA LYS A 38 9.26 11.70 21.55
C LYS A 38 10.73 11.59 21.10
N PRO A 39 11.73 12.13 21.85
CA PRO A 39 13.15 11.91 21.55
C PRO A 39 13.55 10.43 21.52
N HIS A 40 13.02 9.62 22.45
CA HIS A 40 13.32 8.18 22.48
C HIS A 40 12.87 7.46 21.20
N LYS A 41 11.71 7.82 20.64
CA LYS A 41 11.19 7.23 19.40
C LYS A 41 12.10 7.45 18.20
N LEU A 42 12.89 8.53 18.15
CA LEU A 42 13.82 8.80 17.06
C LEU A 42 14.91 7.72 16.91
N LEU A 43 15.28 7.04 17.99
CA LEU A 43 16.23 5.93 17.95
C LEU A 43 15.72 4.74 17.14
N HIS A 44 14.40 4.54 17.12
CA HIS A 44 13.77 3.43 16.39
C HIS A 44 13.56 3.74 14.91
N TYR A 45 13.69 5.00 14.49
CA TYR A 45 13.37 5.41 13.12
C TYR A 45 14.31 4.81 12.09
N LYS A 46 15.58 4.57 12.45
CA LYS A 46 16.51 3.82 11.58
C LYS A 46 15.94 2.45 11.19
N LYS A 47 15.47 1.68 12.19
CA LYS A 47 14.92 0.34 11.97
C LYS A 47 13.66 0.42 11.12
N ILE A 48 12.76 1.35 11.45
CA ILE A 48 11.53 1.59 10.70
C ILE A 48 11.86 1.94 9.24
N MET A 49 12.83 2.82 8.99
CA MET A 49 13.22 3.20 7.64
C MET A 49 13.78 2.04 6.82
N LYS A 50 14.56 1.13 7.45
CA LYS A 50 15.10 -0.06 6.76
C LYS A 50 14.01 -1.11 6.46
N GLU A 51 13.02 -1.27 7.33
CA GLU A 51 11.98 -2.29 7.18
C GLU A 51 10.78 -1.80 6.35
N MET A 52 10.39 -0.53 6.50
CA MET A 52 9.16 0.04 5.94
C MET A 52 9.41 1.10 4.85
N GLY A 53 10.66 1.54 4.67
CA GLY A 53 11.03 2.56 3.70
C GLY A 53 10.86 4.01 4.20
N PRO A 54 10.70 4.99 3.30
CA PRO A 54 10.62 6.41 3.63
C PRO A 54 9.52 6.75 4.66
N LEU A 55 9.88 7.52 5.69
CA LEU A 55 8.95 7.89 6.78
C LEU A 55 7.74 8.69 6.30
N ARG A 56 7.89 9.45 5.21
CA ARG A 56 6.79 10.21 4.59
C ARG A 56 5.59 9.32 4.22
N HIS A 57 5.82 8.06 3.85
CA HIS A 57 4.72 7.16 3.50
C HIS A 57 3.98 6.60 4.72
N LEU A 58 4.58 6.73 5.91
CA LEU A 58 4.00 6.31 7.19
C LEU A 58 3.34 7.46 7.95
N ASP A 59 3.42 8.68 7.41
CA ASP A 59 2.81 9.83 8.05
C ASP A 59 1.27 9.75 8.01
N THR A 60 0.64 10.42 8.98
CA THR A 60 -0.82 10.50 9.08
C THR A 60 -1.36 11.86 8.66
N PHE A 61 -0.51 12.73 8.07
CA PHE A 61 -0.93 14.06 7.63
C PHE A 61 -2.06 13.99 6.60
N ARG A 62 -2.00 12.99 5.70
CA ARG A 62 -3.06 12.74 4.71
C ARG A 62 -4.41 12.42 5.36
N ASN A 63 -4.40 11.65 6.44
CA ASN A 63 -5.62 11.29 7.17
C ASN A 63 -6.23 12.51 7.87
N GLU A 64 -5.38 13.32 8.51
CA GLU A 64 -5.84 14.54 9.18
C GLU A 64 -6.39 15.59 8.19
N ALA A 65 -5.76 15.74 7.03
CA ALA A 65 -6.29 16.60 5.97
C ALA A 65 -7.68 16.13 5.48
N LYS A 66 -7.90 14.81 5.41
CA LYS A 66 -9.19 14.23 5.04
C LYS A 66 -10.25 14.44 6.13
N HIS A 67 -9.87 14.42 7.41
CA HIS A 67 -10.79 14.65 8.53
C HIS A 67 -11.51 16.00 8.46
N HIS A 68 -10.86 17.05 7.94
CA HIS A 68 -11.50 18.35 7.76
C HIS A 68 -12.77 18.27 6.89
N HIS A 69 -12.70 17.55 5.77
CA HIS A 69 -13.83 17.36 4.86
C HIS A 69 -14.97 16.58 5.52
N PHE A 70 -14.64 15.55 6.29
CA PHE A 70 -15.64 14.77 7.03
C PHE A 70 -16.35 15.59 8.11
N LYS A 71 -15.65 16.47 8.82
CA LYS A 71 -16.26 17.38 9.80
C LYS A 71 -17.27 18.31 9.15
N GLN A 72 -16.95 18.86 7.97
CA GLN A 72 -17.88 19.72 7.23
C GLN A 72 -19.16 18.97 6.84
N TYR A 73 -19.03 17.76 6.29
CA TYR A 73 -20.19 16.94 5.92
C TYR A 73 -21.00 16.48 7.11
N ALA A 74 -20.35 16.15 8.23
CA ALA A 74 -21.02 15.79 9.47
C ALA A 74 -21.84 16.95 10.04
N HIS A 75 -21.31 18.18 9.98
CA HIS A 75 -22.01 19.36 10.48
C HIS A 75 -23.29 19.69 9.70
N VAL A 76 -23.31 19.44 8.39
CA VAL A 76 -24.49 19.71 7.53
C VAL A 76 -25.49 18.54 7.55
N ASN A 77 -25.04 17.33 7.89
CA ASN A 77 -25.93 16.17 8.00
C ASN A 77 -26.89 16.32 9.17
N ARG A 78 -28.19 16.26 8.88
CA ARG A 78 -29.27 16.33 9.88
C ARG A 78 -29.70 14.96 10.42
N CYS A 79 -29.18 13.87 9.84
CA CYS A 79 -29.43 12.51 10.28
C CYS A 79 -28.11 11.88 10.75
N PHE A 80 -28.08 11.43 12.01
CA PHE A 80 -26.92 10.77 12.62
C PHE A 80 -27.03 9.24 12.60
N LYS A 81 -28.15 8.70 12.13
CA LYS A 81 -28.30 7.25 11.93
C LYS A 81 -27.35 6.83 10.81
N ASN A 82 -26.33 6.03 11.15
CA ASN A 82 -25.30 5.54 10.23
C ASN A 82 -24.48 6.67 9.56
N LEU A 83 -24.09 7.68 10.35
CA LEU A 83 -23.27 8.80 9.85
C LEU A 83 -21.98 8.32 9.16
N GLN A 84 -21.33 7.28 9.68
CA GLN A 84 -20.11 6.72 9.09
C GLN A 84 -20.33 6.24 7.65
N THR A 85 -21.38 5.46 7.41
CA THR A 85 -21.77 5.00 6.07
C THR A 85 -22.06 6.18 5.15
N THR A 86 -22.83 7.17 5.62
CA THR A 86 -23.14 8.36 4.82
C THR A 86 -21.88 9.16 4.43
N LEU A 87 -20.89 9.24 5.33
CA LEU A 87 -19.62 9.91 5.04
C LEU A 87 -18.73 9.09 4.09
N ALA A 88 -18.76 7.76 4.20
CA ALA A 88 -18.07 6.84 3.30
C ALA A 88 -18.62 6.98 1.87
N ASP A 89 -19.94 6.85 1.70
CA ASP A 89 -20.62 6.98 0.40
C ASP A 89 -20.30 8.32 -0.28
N LYS A 90 -20.36 9.42 0.48
CA LYS A 90 -20.01 10.76 -0.04
C LYS A 90 -18.56 10.83 -0.51
N ASN A 91 -17.65 10.22 0.24
CA ASN A 91 -16.24 10.20 -0.14
C ASN A 91 -15.99 9.35 -1.39
N GLU A 92 -16.65 8.20 -1.50
CA GLU A 92 -16.58 7.33 -2.68
C GLU A 92 -17.13 8.02 -3.93
N LEU A 93 -18.29 8.68 -3.82
CA LEU A 93 -18.87 9.46 -4.91
C LEU A 93 -17.96 10.61 -5.35
N MET A 94 -17.37 11.34 -4.40
CA MET A 94 -16.41 12.41 -4.71
C MET A 94 -15.16 11.88 -5.40
N PHE A 95 -14.67 10.71 -4.96
CA PHE A 95 -13.54 10.04 -5.59
C PHE A 95 -13.89 9.60 -7.01
N ALA A 96 -15.02 8.92 -7.20
CA ALA A 96 -15.50 8.49 -8.51
C ALA A 96 -15.69 9.68 -9.47
N TYR A 97 -16.27 10.77 -9.01
CA TYR A 97 -16.41 12.00 -9.80
C TYR A 97 -15.06 12.57 -10.21
N THR A 98 -14.10 12.66 -9.28
CA THR A 98 -12.73 13.09 -9.57
C THR A 98 -12.06 12.17 -10.60
N LEU A 99 -12.31 10.86 -10.51
CA LEU A 99 -11.86 9.84 -11.47
C LEU A 99 -12.60 9.87 -12.82
N MET A 100 -13.74 10.56 -12.94
CA MET A 100 -14.43 10.77 -14.21
C MET A 100 -13.98 12.08 -14.88
N GLN A 101 -13.48 13.04 -14.10
CA GLN A 101 -13.14 14.38 -14.58
C GLN A 101 -11.71 14.57 -15.09
N MET A 102 -10.74 13.74 -14.69
CA MET A 102 -9.42 13.83 -15.31
C MET A 102 -9.52 13.31 -16.75
N LYS A 103 -8.67 13.81 -17.65
CA LYS A 103 -8.69 13.37 -19.04
C LYS A 103 -8.02 11.99 -19.15
N ALA A 104 -8.53 11.13 -20.03
CA ALA A 104 -8.02 9.78 -20.29
C ALA A 104 -6.46 9.61 -20.40
N PRO A 105 -5.68 10.54 -20.99
CA PRO A 105 -4.22 10.40 -21.03
C PRO A 105 -3.55 10.58 -19.65
N ASP A 106 -4.14 11.32 -18.72
CA ASP A 106 -3.55 11.57 -17.40
C ASP A 106 -3.70 10.38 -16.45
N TYR A 107 -4.75 9.56 -16.56
CA TYR A 107 -4.85 8.31 -15.79
C TYR A 107 -3.77 7.31 -16.18
N LEU A 108 -3.50 7.20 -17.48
CA LEU A 108 -2.46 6.33 -18.01
C LEU A 108 -1.07 6.87 -17.64
N GLU A 109 -0.86 8.19 -17.71
CA GLU A 109 0.38 8.89 -17.34
C GLU A 109 0.66 8.87 -15.83
N MET A 110 -0.34 9.05 -14.97
CA MET A 110 -0.17 9.04 -13.51
C MET A 110 0.10 7.63 -13.03
N SER A 111 -0.52 6.63 -13.66
CA SER A 111 -0.06 5.25 -13.52
C SER A 111 1.37 5.10 -14.07
N ARG A 112 1.70 5.64 -15.26
CA ARG A 112 3.06 5.59 -15.91
C ARG A 112 4.18 6.29 -15.13
N LYS A 113 3.90 7.35 -14.38
CA LYS A 113 4.92 8.11 -13.63
C LYS A 113 5.23 7.50 -12.25
N THR A 114 4.36 6.66 -11.72
CA THR A 114 4.71 5.69 -10.65
C THR A 114 5.35 4.41 -11.19
N ARG A 115 5.44 4.24 -12.52
CA ARG A 115 5.93 3.02 -13.21
C ARG A 115 7.35 3.15 -13.74
N SER A 116 8.28 3.68 -12.96
CA SER A 116 9.70 3.45 -13.23
C SER A 116 10.17 2.23 -12.41
N PHE A 117 10.38 1.11 -13.12
CA PHE A 117 11.11 -0.10 -12.74
C PHE A 117 10.45 -1.09 -11.76
N GLY A 118 9.75 -2.10 -12.30
CA GLY A 118 9.50 -3.37 -11.58
C GLY A 118 8.10 -3.98 -11.63
N LYS A 119 7.25 -3.63 -12.62
CA LYS A 119 5.81 -3.95 -12.66
C LYS A 119 5.40 -5.39 -12.36
N PHE A 120 6.20 -6.37 -12.75
CA PHE A 120 5.87 -7.79 -12.57
C PHE A 120 7.15 -8.52 -12.20
N LYS A 121 7.32 -8.80 -10.91
CA LYS A 121 8.41 -9.65 -10.41
C LYS A 121 7.90 -11.09 -10.37
N LYS A 122 8.75 -12.06 -10.70
CA LYS A 122 8.44 -13.48 -10.48
C LYS A 122 8.07 -13.68 -9.01
N GLY A 123 6.93 -14.32 -8.75
CA GLY A 123 6.36 -14.52 -7.42
C GLY A 123 5.44 -13.40 -6.93
N LEU A 124 5.26 -12.30 -7.68
CA LEU A 124 4.25 -11.29 -7.35
C LEU A 124 2.85 -11.87 -7.61
N ALA A 125 1.94 -11.72 -6.66
CA ALA A 125 0.54 -12.06 -6.86
C ALA A 125 -0.14 -10.95 -7.68
N VAL A 126 -1.10 -11.31 -8.52
CA VAL A 126 -1.92 -10.40 -9.31
C VAL A 126 -3.36 -10.88 -9.34
N VAL A 127 -4.30 -9.94 -9.43
CA VAL A 127 -5.71 -10.25 -9.70
C VAL A 127 -5.88 -10.42 -11.19
N TYR A 128 -6.39 -11.58 -11.62
CA TYR A 128 -6.64 -11.86 -13.04
C TYR A 128 -8.12 -11.95 -13.40
N GLY A 129 -9.01 -12.04 -12.41
CA GLY A 129 -10.43 -12.17 -12.65
C GLY A 129 -11.25 -12.08 -11.38
N ARG A 130 -12.54 -12.33 -11.52
CA ARG A 130 -13.48 -12.53 -10.42
C ARG A 130 -14.23 -13.83 -10.64
N ASP A 131 -14.51 -14.54 -9.56
CA ASP A 131 -15.35 -15.72 -9.61
C ASP A 131 -16.76 -15.31 -10.12
N PRO A 132 -17.32 -15.98 -11.12
CA PRO A 132 -18.63 -15.65 -11.68
C PRO A 132 -19.79 -15.82 -10.69
N VAL A 133 -19.63 -16.67 -9.67
CA VAL A 133 -20.67 -16.99 -8.68
C VAL A 133 -20.48 -16.15 -7.41
N THR A 134 -19.29 -16.19 -6.80
CA THR A 134 -19.05 -15.50 -5.52
C THR A 134 -18.67 -14.03 -5.70
N ARG A 135 -18.29 -13.61 -6.92
CA ARG A 135 -17.73 -12.29 -7.26
C ARG A 135 -16.43 -11.96 -6.55
N GLU A 136 -15.85 -12.92 -5.84
CA GLU A 136 -14.57 -12.74 -5.15
C GLU A 136 -13.42 -12.62 -6.14
N PRO A 137 -12.38 -11.84 -5.80
CA PRO A 137 -11.21 -11.69 -6.66
C PRO A 137 -10.45 -13.02 -6.78
N MET A 138 -10.09 -13.39 -8.01
CA MET A 138 -9.24 -14.55 -8.29
C MET A 138 -7.79 -14.12 -8.41
N PHE A 139 -6.88 -14.86 -7.76
CA PHE A 139 -5.47 -14.51 -7.66
C PHE A 139 -4.55 -15.49 -8.37
N GLY A 140 -3.50 -14.97 -9.01
CA GLY A 140 -2.43 -15.77 -9.61
C GLY A 140 -1.05 -15.20 -9.30
N ALA A 141 -0.07 -16.07 -9.08
CA ALA A 141 1.33 -15.68 -8.92
C ALA A 141 2.06 -15.67 -10.27
N ILE A 142 2.84 -14.63 -10.54
CA ILE A 142 3.57 -14.50 -11.79
C ILE A 142 4.73 -15.50 -11.83
N PHE A 143 4.69 -16.41 -12.78
CA PHE A 143 5.74 -17.40 -12.99
C PHE A 143 6.71 -17.02 -14.11
N ASN A 144 6.18 -16.47 -15.20
CA ASN A 144 6.97 -16.02 -16.36
C ASN A 144 6.37 -14.77 -17.01
N TYR A 145 7.21 -13.91 -17.58
CA TYR A 145 6.81 -12.70 -18.31
C TYR A 145 7.60 -12.57 -19.61
N ASP A 146 6.90 -12.57 -20.74
CA ASP A 146 7.47 -12.26 -22.05
C ASP A 146 7.22 -10.79 -22.39
N VAL A 147 8.29 -10.00 -22.29
CA VAL A 147 8.29 -8.55 -22.52
C VAL A 147 7.97 -8.20 -23.97
N ASN A 148 8.31 -9.05 -24.94
CA ASN A 148 8.16 -8.75 -26.36
C ASN A 148 6.71 -8.88 -26.82
N ASN A 149 5.96 -9.79 -26.21
CA ASN A 149 4.57 -10.09 -26.55
C ASN A 149 3.55 -9.61 -25.50
N ASP A 150 4.03 -8.98 -24.42
CA ASP A 150 3.24 -8.54 -23.25
C ASP A 150 2.39 -9.66 -22.62
N ARG A 151 2.92 -10.88 -22.63
CA ARG A 151 2.25 -12.09 -22.13
C ARG A 151 2.81 -12.51 -20.78
N LEU A 152 1.91 -12.81 -19.83
CA LEU A 152 2.22 -13.29 -18.49
C LEU A 152 1.71 -14.71 -18.32
N SER A 153 2.55 -15.59 -17.80
CA SER A 153 2.14 -16.92 -17.33
C SER A 153 1.94 -16.87 -15.83
N LEU A 154 0.72 -17.15 -15.37
CA LEU A 154 0.34 -17.13 -13.96
C LEU A 154 0.14 -18.56 -13.44
N LYS A 155 0.60 -18.83 -12.22
CA LYS A 155 0.14 -19.98 -11.44
C LYS A 155 -1.05 -19.58 -10.59
N ILE A 156 -2.14 -20.34 -10.68
CA ILE A 156 -3.36 -20.02 -9.94
C ILE A 156 -3.17 -20.30 -8.44
N LEU A 157 -3.62 -19.35 -7.62
CA LEU A 157 -3.62 -19.46 -6.16
C LEU A 157 -5.04 -19.80 -5.69
N ILE A 158 -5.17 -20.84 -4.87
CA ILE A 158 -6.44 -21.19 -4.22
C ILE A 158 -6.52 -20.42 -2.91
N LEU A 159 -7.66 -19.78 -2.69
CA LEU A 159 -8.00 -19.09 -1.45
C LEU A 159 -8.55 -20.11 -0.45
N GLU A 160 -7.95 -20.20 0.74
CA GLU A 160 -8.43 -21.11 1.80
C GLU A 160 -9.33 -20.38 2.80
N GLU A 161 -8.81 -19.32 3.41
CA GLU A 161 -9.47 -18.57 4.48
C GLU A 161 -9.03 -17.10 4.44
N PHE A 162 -9.95 -16.19 4.76
CA PHE A 162 -9.66 -14.77 4.93
C PHE A 162 -9.49 -14.47 6.42
N ASP A 163 -8.34 -13.89 6.77
CA ASP A 163 -8.04 -13.42 8.13
C ASP A 163 -8.48 -11.96 8.26
N ASP A 164 -9.60 -11.74 8.96
CA ASP A 164 -10.18 -10.42 9.22
C ASP A 164 -9.25 -9.52 10.05
N ASP A 165 -8.42 -10.08 10.94
CA ASP A 165 -7.53 -9.30 11.81
C ASP A 165 -6.33 -8.74 11.02
N SER A 166 -5.79 -9.56 10.11
CA SER A 166 -4.63 -9.19 9.29
C SER A 166 -5.00 -8.63 7.93
N TYR A 167 -6.28 -8.64 7.54
CA TYR A 167 -6.78 -8.32 6.20
C TYR A 167 -5.99 -9.04 5.11
N CYS A 168 -5.81 -10.35 5.28
CA CYS A 168 -4.99 -11.19 4.40
C CYS A 168 -5.73 -12.46 4.00
N TYR A 169 -5.54 -12.88 2.76
CA TYR A 169 -5.96 -14.21 2.31
C TYR A 169 -4.84 -15.23 2.56
N ILE A 170 -5.19 -16.37 3.16
CA ILE A 170 -4.34 -17.55 3.18
C ILE A 170 -4.48 -18.24 1.84
N VAL A 171 -3.35 -18.49 1.17
CA VAL A 171 -3.35 -19.11 -0.16
C VAL A 171 -2.44 -20.32 -0.26
N THR A 172 -2.89 -21.30 -1.05
CA THR A 172 -2.09 -22.44 -1.48
C THR A 172 -1.83 -22.39 -2.98
N GLU A 173 -0.60 -22.70 -3.37
CA GLU A 173 -0.17 -22.70 -4.77
C GLU A 173 -0.61 -24.01 -5.43
N THR A 174 -1.25 -23.92 -6.59
CA THR A 174 -1.54 -25.13 -7.40
C THR A 174 -0.31 -25.53 -8.21
N GLU A 175 -0.03 -26.84 -8.26
CA GLU A 175 1.22 -27.32 -8.86
C GLU A 175 1.25 -27.22 -10.40
N ASN A 176 0.09 -27.15 -11.10
CA ASN A 176 0.05 -27.48 -12.53
C ASN A 176 -0.79 -26.60 -13.47
N VAL A 177 -1.39 -25.48 -13.02
CA VAL A 177 -2.21 -24.64 -13.92
C VAL A 177 -1.48 -23.34 -14.26
N THR A 178 -1.00 -23.27 -15.51
CA THR A 178 -0.42 -22.04 -16.08
C THR A 178 -1.37 -21.46 -17.13
N ASP A 179 -1.95 -20.32 -16.82
CA ASP A 179 -2.76 -19.55 -17.79
C ASP A 179 -2.00 -18.32 -18.29
N VAL A 180 -2.21 -18.00 -19.56
CA VAL A 180 -1.52 -16.90 -20.26
C VAL A 180 -2.45 -15.69 -20.36
N PHE A 181 -2.06 -14.60 -19.72
CA PHE A 181 -2.81 -13.34 -19.69
C PHE A 181 -2.03 -12.19 -20.34
N THR A 182 -2.75 -11.18 -20.82
CA THR A 182 -2.13 -9.94 -21.31
C THR A 182 -1.92 -8.99 -20.15
N ALA A 183 -0.69 -8.48 -20.00
CA ALA A 183 -0.31 -7.69 -18.82
C ALA A 183 -1.08 -6.38 -18.65
N SER A 184 -1.63 -5.83 -19.74
CA SER A 184 -2.49 -4.65 -19.74
C SER A 184 -3.82 -4.84 -19.00
N LEU A 185 -4.27 -6.09 -18.81
CA LEU A 185 -5.57 -6.42 -18.21
C LEU A 185 -5.49 -6.73 -16.71
N LEU A 186 -4.28 -6.80 -16.14
CA LEU A 186 -4.06 -7.25 -14.77
C LEU A 186 -3.86 -6.07 -13.81
N CYS A 187 -4.38 -6.22 -12.60
CA CYS A 187 -4.12 -5.28 -11.51
C CYS A 187 -2.87 -5.75 -10.72
N PRO A 188 -1.78 -4.96 -10.68
CA PRO A 188 -0.51 -5.38 -10.07
C PRO A 188 -0.48 -5.24 -8.54
N GLU A 189 -1.56 -4.82 -7.89
CA GLU A 189 -1.50 -4.37 -6.50
C GLU A 189 -2.02 -5.33 -5.41
N PRO A 190 -1.69 -6.63 -5.46
CA PRO A 190 -1.66 -7.42 -4.24
C PRO A 190 -0.25 -7.88 -3.85
N ILE A 191 0.15 -7.56 -2.62
CA ILE A 191 1.49 -7.90 -2.11
C ILE A 191 1.39 -9.26 -1.42
N ALA A 192 2.04 -10.27 -2.00
CA ALA A 192 2.25 -11.55 -1.33
C ALA A 192 3.32 -11.39 -0.24
N ILE A 193 2.98 -11.71 1.01
CA ILE A 193 3.89 -11.73 2.15
C ILE A 193 4.19 -13.20 2.48
N TYR A 194 5.47 -13.57 2.44
CA TYR A 194 5.92 -14.92 2.78
C TYR A 194 6.14 -15.04 4.29
N ARG A 195 5.50 -16.03 4.93
CA ARG A 195 5.84 -16.48 6.28
C ARG A 195 6.15 -17.97 6.21
N LYS A 196 7.21 -18.42 6.91
CA LYS A 196 7.88 -19.74 6.81
C LYS A 196 7.04 -21.04 6.66
N SER A 197 5.71 -21.01 6.78
CA SER A 197 4.82 -22.17 6.61
C SER A 197 3.62 -21.96 5.67
N ARG A 198 3.24 -20.72 5.32
CA ARG A 198 2.06 -20.42 4.47
C ARG A 198 2.27 -19.13 3.68
N ASN A 199 1.68 -19.08 2.48
CA ASN A 199 1.66 -17.88 1.65
C ASN A 199 0.45 -17.02 2.03
N TYR A 200 0.66 -15.71 2.20
CA TYR A 200 -0.40 -14.75 2.50
C TYR A 200 -0.45 -13.68 1.42
N ILE A 201 -1.65 -13.27 1.01
CA ILE A 201 -1.83 -12.14 0.09
C ILE A 201 -2.51 -11.01 0.85
N ARG A 202 -1.84 -9.86 0.96
CA ARG A 202 -2.39 -8.66 1.56
C ARG A 202 -3.00 -7.76 0.47
N MET A 203 -4.30 -7.49 0.57
CA MET A 203 -4.99 -6.50 -0.26
C MET A 203 -4.91 -5.14 0.44
N PRO A 204 -4.25 -4.12 -0.12
CA PRO A 204 -4.21 -2.82 0.54
C PRO A 204 -5.46 -1.97 0.26
N TYR A 205 -6.33 -2.35 -0.70
CA TYR A 205 -7.43 -1.49 -1.17
C TYR A 205 -8.71 -2.20 -1.65
N LEU A 206 -8.86 -3.50 -1.41
CA LEU A 206 -10.05 -4.23 -1.85
C LEU A 206 -10.65 -4.96 -0.66
N LEU A 207 -11.69 -4.36 -0.08
CA LEU A 207 -12.94 -4.97 0.36
C LEU A 207 -13.89 -3.81 0.79
N PRO A 208 -15.22 -4.03 0.73
CA PRO A 208 -16.28 -3.04 0.44
C PRO A 208 -16.43 -1.89 1.44
#